data_AF-A0A9Q0W2B0-F1
#
_entry.id   AF-A0A9Q0W2B0-F1
#
_cell.length_a   1.000
_cell.length_b   1.000
_cell.length_c   1.000
_cell.angle_alpha   90.00
_cell.angle_beta   90.00
_cell.angle_gamma   90.00
#
_symmetry.space_group_name_H-M   'P 1'
#
loop_
_entity.id
_entity.type
_entity.pdbx_description
1 polymer ?
#
loop_
_entity_poly.entity_id
_entity_poly.type
_entity_poly.pdbx_seq_one_letter_code
_entity_poly.pdbx_strand_id
1 'polypeptide(L)'
;MAGSGSERAAVELCKGINGLDKVVLRGPRGSSAEVYFEVRVEGLETLDYLDNLENKERFTEQGDALTFESEVDKVYLGAPTKIAILDHEKKRTFVLRKDGLPDAVVWNPWDKKAKTMTDFGDDEYMHMLCVEAAAAEKPITLKPGEEWKGRLELSAVPSSYCSGQLDPQKVLQSS
;
A
#
# COMPACT_ATOMS: atom_id res chain seq x y z
N MET A 1 33.00 -40.44 3.18
CA MET A 1 33.09 -39.16 2.44
C MET A 1 31.82 -38.98 1.62
N ALA A 2 31.31 -37.73 1.59
CA ALA A 2 30.25 -37.15 0.75
C ALA A 2 28.84 -37.80 0.83
N GLY A 3 27.74 -37.11 1.16
CA GLY A 3 27.47 -35.73 1.54
C GLY A 3 25.95 -35.55 1.52
N SER A 4 25.33 -35.15 2.64
CA SER A 4 23.88 -34.88 2.71
C SER A 4 23.59 -33.59 1.95
N GLY A 5 23.11 -33.71 0.72
CA GLY A 5 22.67 -32.57 -0.08
C GLY A 5 21.46 -31.91 0.58
N SER A 6 21.62 -30.70 1.11
CA SER A 6 20.49 -29.83 1.41
C SER A 6 19.85 -29.44 0.08
N GLU A 7 18.70 -30.03 -0.24
CA GLU A 7 17.87 -29.59 -1.37
C GLU A 7 17.42 -28.15 -1.10
N ARG A 8 18.11 -27.20 -1.73
CA ARG A 8 17.74 -25.78 -1.66
C ARG A 8 16.53 -25.53 -2.55
N ALA A 9 15.57 -24.78 -2.04
CA ALA A 9 14.50 -24.22 -2.86
C ALA A 9 15.10 -23.44 -4.03
N ALA A 10 14.56 -23.65 -5.24
CA ALA A 10 14.98 -22.90 -6.41
C ALA A 10 14.30 -21.53 -6.40
N VAL A 11 15.09 -20.48 -6.49
CA VAL A 11 14.63 -19.09 -6.60
C VAL A 11 14.74 -18.69 -8.06
N GLU A 12 13.61 -18.36 -8.66
CA GLU A 12 13.55 -17.87 -10.04
C GLU A 12 13.07 -16.42 -10.05
N LEU A 13 13.89 -15.53 -10.59
CA LEU A 13 13.49 -14.16 -10.91
C LEU A 13 12.87 -14.18 -12.30
N CYS A 14 11.57 -13.93 -12.39
CA CYS A 14 10.87 -13.86 -13.66
C CYS A 14 10.04 -12.58 -13.74
N LYS A 15 9.67 -12.19 -14.95
CA LYS A 15 8.66 -11.16 -15.14
C LYS A 15 7.28 -11.84 -15.02
N GLY A 16 6.46 -11.36 -14.10
CA GLY A 16 5.06 -11.78 -13.99
C GLY A 16 4.28 -11.43 -15.25
N ILE A 17 3.04 -11.95 -15.38
CA ILE A 17 2.16 -11.67 -16.52
C ILE A 17 1.92 -10.18 -16.78
N ASN A 18 2.25 -9.33 -15.80
CA ASN A 18 2.06 -7.88 -15.82
C ASN A 18 3.39 -7.09 -15.88
N GLY A 19 4.54 -7.74 -16.14
CA GLY A 19 5.85 -7.05 -16.30
C GLY A 19 6.56 -6.64 -14.98
N LEU A 20 5.95 -6.90 -13.83
CA LEU A 20 6.62 -6.81 -12.53
C LEU A 20 7.65 -7.91 -12.37
N ASP A 21 8.78 -7.64 -11.71
CA ASP A 21 9.65 -8.74 -11.25
C ASP A 21 8.92 -9.52 -10.17
N LYS A 22 8.88 -10.82 -10.38
CA LYS A 22 8.24 -11.83 -9.58
C LYS A 22 9.34 -12.77 -9.13
N VAL A 23 9.41 -13.03 -7.83
CA VAL A 23 10.25 -14.11 -7.32
C VAL A 23 9.36 -15.34 -7.18
N VAL A 24 9.66 -16.39 -7.94
CA VAL A 24 9.03 -17.69 -7.79
C VAL A 24 9.94 -18.56 -6.93
N LEU A 25 9.44 -18.92 -5.75
CA LEU A 25 10.08 -19.88 -4.88
C LEU A 25 9.50 -21.26 -5.17
N ARG A 26 10.28 -22.14 -5.80
CA ARG A 26 9.87 -23.53 -6.06
C ARG A 26 10.40 -24.44 -4.96
N GLY A 27 9.48 -24.99 -4.17
CA GLY A 27 9.76 -26.01 -3.17
C GLY A 27 10.01 -27.38 -3.82
N PRO A 28 10.82 -28.26 -3.20
CA PRO A 28 11.19 -29.57 -3.75
C PRO A 28 10.00 -30.52 -3.98
N ARG A 29 8.83 -30.22 -3.42
CA ARG A 29 7.59 -30.99 -3.58
C ARG A 29 6.58 -30.37 -4.55
N GLY A 30 7.00 -29.43 -5.40
CA GLY A 30 6.15 -28.78 -6.39
C GLY A 30 5.26 -27.65 -5.85
N SER A 31 5.46 -27.22 -4.60
CA SER A 31 4.82 -26.01 -4.06
C SER A 31 5.51 -24.76 -4.62
N SER A 32 4.75 -23.78 -5.09
CA SER A 32 5.26 -22.47 -5.52
C SER A 32 4.70 -21.35 -4.65
N ALA A 33 5.57 -20.43 -4.23
CA ALA A 33 5.14 -19.13 -3.69
C ALA A 33 5.52 -18.04 -4.68
N GLU A 34 4.62 -17.08 -4.87
CA GLU A 34 4.78 -15.94 -5.77
C GLU A 34 4.98 -14.69 -4.93
N VAL A 35 6.08 -13.96 -5.14
CA VAL A 35 6.36 -12.71 -4.44
C VAL A 35 6.33 -11.57 -5.45
N TYR A 36 5.46 -10.59 -5.19
CA TYR A 36 5.27 -9.39 -6.01
C TYR A 36 6.09 -8.22 -5.44
N PHE A 37 6.48 -7.29 -6.32
CA PHE A 37 7.15 -6.05 -5.92
C PHE A 37 6.36 -5.25 -4.90
N GLU A 38 7.12 -4.62 -4.01
CA GLU A 38 7.00 -4.89 -2.60
C GLU A 38 6.45 -3.66 -1.86
N VAL A 39 5.50 -2.95 -2.50
CA VAL A 39 4.76 -1.85 -1.88
C VAL A 39 3.41 -2.36 -1.39
N ARG A 40 3.16 -2.19 -0.09
CA ARG A 40 1.85 -2.46 0.51
C ARG A 40 1.42 -1.34 1.43
N VAL A 41 0.10 -1.15 1.53
CA VAL A 41 -0.50 -0.18 2.44
C VAL A 41 -1.17 -0.92 3.58
N GLU A 42 -0.78 -0.58 4.80
CA GLU A 42 -1.31 -1.12 6.05
C GLU A 42 -2.10 -0.03 6.81
N GLY A 43 -3.10 -0.46 7.60
CA GLY A 43 -4.03 0.39 8.33
C GLY A 43 -5.37 0.62 7.61
N LEU A 44 -5.61 -0.07 6.50
CA LEU A 44 -6.87 0.03 5.73
C LEU A 44 -7.66 -1.29 5.71
N GLU A 45 -7.19 -2.28 6.45
CA GLU A 45 -7.78 -3.60 6.55
C GLU A 45 -9.20 -3.49 7.11
N THR A 46 -10.14 -4.31 6.62
CA THR A 46 -11.52 -4.39 7.10
C THR A 46 -12.36 -3.12 6.95
N LEU A 47 -11.81 -2.06 6.35
CA LEU A 47 -12.55 -0.82 6.11
C LEU A 47 -13.45 -0.92 4.89
N ASP A 48 -14.57 -0.23 4.94
CA ASP A 48 -15.36 0.05 3.75
C ASP A 48 -14.62 1.04 2.85
N TYR A 49 -14.72 0.85 1.54
CA TYR A 49 -14.27 1.82 0.55
C TYR A 49 -15.30 2.01 -0.56
N LEU A 50 -15.26 3.19 -1.19
CA LEU A 50 -15.94 3.45 -2.46
C LEU A 50 -14.92 3.27 -3.59
N ASP A 51 -15.26 2.50 -4.60
CA ASP A 51 -14.39 2.28 -5.76
C ASP A 51 -14.78 3.20 -6.93
N ASN A 52 -13.92 4.16 -7.27
CA ASN A 52 -14.20 5.09 -8.37
C ASN A 52 -14.15 4.39 -9.74
N LEU A 53 -13.55 3.21 -9.86
CA LEU A 53 -13.55 2.41 -11.09
C LEU A 53 -14.89 1.68 -11.28
N GLU A 54 -15.59 1.39 -10.17
CA GLU A 54 -16.90 0.72 -10.15
C GLU A 54 -18.03 1.69 -9.77
N ASN A 55 -18.04 2.89 -10.36
CA ASN A 55 -19.09 3.90 -10.15
C ASN A 55 -19.38 4.27 -8.68
N LYS A 56 -18.35 4.25 -7.83
CA LYS A 56 -18.44 4.47 -6.38
C LYS A 56 -19.28 3.42 -5.65
N GLU A 57 -19.34 2.20 -6.17
CA GLU A 57 -19.88 1.07 -5.43
C GLU A 57 -19.07 0.86 -4.14
N ARG A 58 -19.76 0.42 -3.09
CA ARG A 58 -19.19 0.21 -1.77
C ARG A 58 -18.78 -1.25 -1.58
N PHE A 59 -17.54 -1.44 -1.16
CA PHE A 59 -16.98 -2.74 -0.81
C PHE A 59 -16.30 -2.67 0.56
N THR A 60 -15.92 -3.82 1.11
CA THR A 60 -15.14 -3.92 2.35
C THR A 60 -13.80 -4.60 2.04
N GLU A 61 -12.69 -3.99 2.46
CA GLU A 61 -11.35 -4.54 2.26
C GLU A 61 -11.16 -5.85 3.05
N GLN A 62 -10.72 -6.90 2.37
CA GLN A 62 -10.59 -8.25 2.95
C GLN A 62 -9.14 -8.67 3.16
N GLY A 63 -8.18 -7.98 2.54
CA GLY A 63 -6.76 -8.29 2.69
C GLY A 63 -6.17 -7.84 4.02
N ASP A 64 -5.14 -8.54 4.48
CA ASP A 64 -4.31 -8.14 5.64
C ASP A 64 -3.46 -6.88 5.35
N ALA A 65 -3.33 -6.52 4.08
CA ALA A 65 -2.76 -5.27 3.59
C ALA A 65 -3.23 -5.05 2.14
N LEU A 66 -3.28 -3.79 1.70
CA LEU A 66 -3.55 -3.47 0.29
C LEU A 66 -2.27 -3.63 -0.54
N THR A 67 -2.34 -4.43 -1.59
CA THR A 67 -1.31 -4.61 -2.62
C THR A 67 -1.83 -4.15 -3.98
N PHE A 68 -0.91 -3.96 -4.94
CA PHE A 68 -1.22 -3.37 -6.23
C PHE A 68 -0.88 -4.32 -7.37
N GLU A 69 -1.91 -4.77 -8.09
CA GLU A 69 -1.76 -5.64 -9.27
C GLU A 69 -2.47 -5.07 -10.52
N SER A 70 -3.20 -3.97 -10.33
CA SER A 70 -4.00 -3.27 -11.34
C SER A 70 -4.18 -1.80 -10.95
N GLU A 71 -4.89 -1.04 -11.79
CA GLU A 71 -5.39 0.29 -11.45
C GLU A 71 -6.19 0.23 -10.15
N VAL A 72 -5.98 1.22 -9.30
CA VAL A 72 -6.76 1.42 -8.06
C VAL A 72 -7.16 2.88 -7.96
N ASP A 73 -8.39 3.11 -7.57
CA ASP A 73 -8.92 4.44 -7.27
C ASP A 73 -9.98 4.30 -6.16
N LYS A 74 -9.51 4.09 -4.94
CA LYS A 74 -10.33 3.70 -3.79
C LYS A 74 -10.40 4.82 -2.75
N VAL A 75 -11.60 5.08 -2.24
CA VAL A 75 -11.85 6.00 -1.12
C VAL A 75 -12.21 5.20 0.13
N TYR A 76 -11.26 4.99 1.02
CA TYR A 76 -11.45 4.31 2.29
C TYR A 76 -12.15 5.21 3.31
N LEU A 77 -13.27 4.72 3.85
CA LEU A 77 -14.20 5.46 4.67
C LEU A 77 -13.83 5.37 6.15
N GLY A 78 -13.81 6.51 6.85
CA GLY A 78 -13.50 6.51 8.29
C GLY A 78 -12.12 5.92 8.60
N ALA A 79 -11.16 6.08 7.68
CA ALA A 79 -9.81 5.56 7.79
C ALA A 79 -9.11 6.02 9.08
N PRO A 80 -8.18 5.23 9.66
CA PRO A 80 -7.50 5.60 10.88
C PRO A 80 -6.59 6.82 10.70
N THR A 81 -6.16 7.40 11.82
CA THR A 81 -5.24 8.55 11.82
C THR A 81 -3.82 8.18 11.40
N LYS A 82 -3.49 6.90 11.25
CA LYS A 82 -2.17 6.42 10.82
C LYS A 82 -2.33 5.39 9.70
N ILE A 83 -1.66 5.62 8.58
CA ILE A 83 -1.56 4.70 7.45
C ILE A 83 -0.06 4.48 7.18
N ALA A 84 0.34 3.23 6.93
CA ALA A 84 1.73 2.89 6.66
C ALA A 84 1.87 2.39 5.21
N ILE A 85 2.84 2.93 4.48
CA ILE A 85 3.20 2.52 3.13
C ILE A 85 4.58 1.89 3.23
N LEU A 86 4.62 0.56 3.13
CA LEU A 86 5.86 -0.20 3.28
C LEU A 86 6.44 -0.42 1.89
N ASP A 87 7.66 0.04 1.67
CA ASP A 87 8.46 -0.18 0.47
C ASP A 87 9.60 -1.11 0.90
N HIS A 88 9.35 -2.42 0.79
CA HIS A 88 10.28 -3.44 1.29
C HIS A 88 11.56 -3.48 0.44
N GLU A 89 11.46 -3.23 -0.87
CA GLU A 89 12.62 -3.17 -1.77
C GLU A 89 13.62 -2.12 -1.30
N LYS A 90 13.13 -0.90 -0.99
CA LYS A 90 13.99 0.20 -0.51
C LYS A 90 14.17 0.21 1.00
N LYS A 91 13.67 -0.81 1.70
CA LYS A 91 13.75 -0.97 3.16
C LYS A 91 13.36 0.31 3.91
N ARG A 92 12.22 0.89 3.50
CA ARG A 92 11.66 2.07 4.13
C ARG A 92 10.15 1.95 4.31
N THR A 93 9.64 2.67 5.28
CA THR A 93 8.20 2.84 5.49
C THR A 93 7.89 4.32 5.49
N PHE A 94 6.92 4.74 4.67
CA PHE A 94 6.30 6.04 4.83
C PHE A 94 5.13 5.91 5.80
N VAL A 95 5.09 6.76 6.81
CA VAL A 95 3.98 6.85 7.76
C VAL A 95 3.25 8.15 7.48
N LEU A 96 2.01 8.02 7.01
CA LEU A 96 1.06 9.09 6.87
C LEU A 96 0.26 9.21 8.16
N ARG A 97 0.21 10.41 8.73
CA ARG A 97 -0.67 10.74 9.85
C ARG A 97 -1.68 11.78 9.42
N LYS A 98 -2.96 11.54 9.72
CA LYS A 98 -4.04 12.46 9.38
C LYS A 98 -4.85 12.85 10.60
N ASP A 99 -5.25 14.12 10.62
CA ASP A 99 -6.16 14.70 11.63
C ASP A 99 -7.18 15.62 10.93
N GLY A 100 -8.41 15.65 11.44
CA GLY A 100 -9.53 16.40 10.86
C GLY A 100 -10.03 15.93 9.48
N LEU A 101 -9.40 14.91 8.88
CA LEU A 101 -9.72 14.32 7.59
C LEU A 101 -10.19 12.87 7.80
N PRO A 102 -11.49 12.56 7.70
CA PRO A 102 -12.04 11.27 8.10
C PRO A 102 -11.65 10.11 7.17
N ASP A 103 -11.45 10.38 5.89
CA ASP A 103 -11.29 9.36 4.85
C ASP A 103 -9.84 9.30 4.36
N ALA A 104 -9.53 8.29 3.54
CA ALA A 104 -8.27 8.19 2.82
C ALA A 104 -8.49 7.77 1.36
N VAL A 105 -7.73 8.35 0.44
CA VAL A 105 -7.74 7.93 -0.97
C VAL A 105 -6.47 7.14 -1.26
N VAL A 106 -6.60 6.02 -1.98
CA VAL A 106 -5.47 5.29 -2.54
C VAL A 106 -5.62 5.23 -4.06
N TRP A 107 -4.63 5.75 -4.77
CA TRP A 107 -4.67 5.83 -6.23
C TRP A 107 -3.34 5.46 -6.89
N ASN A 108 -3.44 4.64 -7.92
CA ASN A 108 -2.39 4.38 -8.90
C ASN A 108 -3.07 4.13 -10.26
N PRO A 109 -2.73 4.88 -11.32
CA PRO A 109 -3.41 4.79 -12.61
C PRO A 109 -3.13 3.47 -13.34
N TRP A 110 -2.02 2.80 -13.04
CA TRP A 110 -1.56 1.64 -13.79
C TRP A 110 -1.34 1.93 -15.29
N ASP A 111 -1.05 0.88 -16.04
CA ASP A 111 -0.49 0.97 -17.39
C ASP A 111 -1.42 1.65 -18.41
N LYS A 112 -2.71 1.27 -18.42
CA LYS A 112 -3.66 1.74 -19.43
C LYS A 112 -4.03 3.19 -19.20
N LYS A 113 -4.32 3.58 -17.95
CA LYS A 113 -4.68 4.96 -17.63
C LYS A 113 -3.51 5.91 -17.79
N ALA A 114 -2.30 5.52 -17.36
CA ALA A 114 -1.09 6.35 -17.49
C ALA A 114 -0.88 6.78 -18.96
N LYS A 115 -0.97 5.85 -19.91
CA LYS A 115 -0.83 6.12 -21.36
C LYS A 115 -1.87 7.08 -21.94
N THR A 116 -2.97 7.33 -21.23
CA THR A 116 -4.02 8.28 -21.66
C THR A 116 -3.84 9.68 -21.08
N MET A 117 -2.95 9.84 -20.10
CA MET A 117 -2.70 11.09 -19.41
C MET A 117 -1.59 11.87 -20.13
N THR A 118 -1.94 12.99 -20.75
CA THR A 118 -0.99 13.76 -21.58
C THR A 118 0.13 14.43 -20.78
N ASP A 119 -0.05 14.58 -19.48
CA ASP A 119 0.85 15.22 -18.52
C ASP A 119 1.53 14.22 -17.57
N PHE A 120 1.43 12.91 -17.87
CA PHE A 120 1.99 11.83 -17.08
C PHE A 120 2.70 10.83 -17.99
N GLY A 121 3.90 10.40 -17.62
CA GLY A 121 4.69 9.47 -18.44
C GLY A 121 4.11 8.05 -18.42
N ASP A 122 4.22 7.32 -19.55
CA ASP A 122 3.67 5.97 -19.73
C ASP A 122 4.06 4.99 -18.61
N ASP A 123 5.27 5.11 -18.07
CA ASP A 123 5.83 4.24 -17.01
C ASP A 123 5.88 4.92 -15.63
N GLU A 124 5.45 6.18 -15.49
CA GLU A 124 5.54 6.91 -14.21
C GLU A 124 4.72 6.26 -13.09
N TYR A 125 3.68 5.50 -13.44
CA TYR A 125 2.85 4.74 -12.49
C TYR A 125 3.67 3.71 -11.69
N MET A 126 4.79 3.22 -12.24
CA MET A 126 5.68 2.25 -11.56
C MET A 126 6.48 2.89 -10.41
N HIS A 127 6.50 4.21 -10.34
CA HIS A 127 7.35 4.96 -9.40
C HIS A 127 6.55 5.85 -8.44
N MET A 128 5.22 5.72 -8.45
CA MET A 128 4.33 6.52 -7.61
C MET A 128 3.24 5.66 -6.97
N LEU A 129 2.76 6.13 -5.82
CA LEU A 129 1.53 5.69 -5.19
C LEU A 129 0.95 6.89 -4.46
N CYS A 130 -0.31 7.23 -4.73
CA CYS A 130 -1.00 8.26 -3.97
C CYS A 130 -1.69 7.60 -2.78
N VAL A 131 -1.38 8.09 -1.58
CA VAL A 131 -2.15 7.83 -0.36
C VAL A 131 -2.42 9.19 0.27
N GLU A 132 -3.69 9.57 0.32
CA GLU A 132 -4.10 10.94 0.62
C GLU A 132 -5.03 10.95 1.83
N ALA A 133 -4.93 11.98 2.67
CA ALA A 133 -5.92 12.23 3.71
C ALA A 133 -7.07 13.04 3.11
N ALA A 134 -8.30 12.59 3.32
CA ALA A 134 -9.47 13.13 2.62
C ALA A 134 -10.68 13.36 3.53
N ALA A 135 -11.60 14.18 3.04
CA ALA A 135 -12.98 14.26 3.49
C ALA A 135 -13.87 14.11 2.25
N ALA A 136 -14.17 12.86 1.87
CA ALA A 136 -14.67 12.53 0.54
C ALA A 136 -16.09 11.98 0.55
N GLU A 137 -16.48 11.21 1.56
CA GLU A 137 -17.84 10.66 1.65
C GLU A 137 -18.84 11.73 2.08
N LYS A 138 -18.52 12.44 3.16
CA LYS A 138 -19.41 13.40 3.80
C LYS A 138 -18.81 14.79 3.73
N PRO A 139 -19.54 15.77 3.19
CA PRO A 139 -19.09 17.16 3.19
C PRO A 139 -18.88 17.66 4.62
N ILE A 140 -17.76 18.33 4.85
CA ILE A 140 -17.55 19.09 6.09
C ILE A 140 -18.50 20.31 6.06
N THR A 141 -19.39 20.39 7.04
CA THR A 141 -20.37 21.49 7.15
C THR A 141 -20.02 22.37 8.35
N LEU A 142 -19.91 23.67 8.14
CA LEU A 142 -19.60 24.66 9.17
C LEU A 142 -20.73 25.68 9.32
N LYS A 143 -21.06 26.02 10.56
CA LYS A 143 -21.95 27.13 10.92
C LYS A 143 -21.15 28.44 10.98
N PRO A 144 -21.81 29.62 10.96
CA PRO A 144 -21.13 30.90 11.13
C PRO A 144 -20.26 30.92 12.40
N GLY A 145 -18.98 31.22 12.22
CA GLY A 145 -17.99 31.27 13.31
C GLY A 145 -17.30 29.95 13.63
N GLU A 146 -17.67 28.83 13.00
CA GLU A 146 -16.95 27.56 13.14
C GLU A 146 -15.73 27.50 12.22
N GLU A 147 -14.73 26.72 12.62
CA GLU A 147 -13.49 26.47 11.88
C GLU A 147 -13.32 24.97 11.68
N TRP A 148 -12.79 24.58 10.52
CA TRP A 148 -12.29 23.23 10.27
C TRP A 148 -10.81 23.28 9.92
N LYS A 149 -10.07 22.31 10.44
CA LYS A 149 -8.64 22.11 10.16
C LYS A 149 -8.43 20.67 9.75
N GLY A 150 -7.82 20.47 8.59
CA GLY A 150 -7.24 19.20 8.16
C GLY A 150 -5.72 19.26 8.28
N ARG A 151 -5.11 18.14 8.66
CA ARG A 151 -3.64 17.99 8.72
C ARG A 151 -3.25 16.64 8.15
N LEU A 152 -2.19 16.65 7.35
CA LEU A 152 -1.46 15.48 6.91
C LEU A 152 0.01 15.67 7.27
N GLU A 153 0.60 14.67 7.89
CA GLU A 153 2.04 14.60 8.16
C GLU A 153 2.59 13.34 7.52
N LEU A 154 3.65 13.49 6.73
CA LEU A 154 4.34 12.38 6.08
C LEU A 154 5.74 12.25 6.68
N SER A 155 6.11 11.05 7.11
CA SER A 155 7.44 10.74 7.62
C SER A 155 7.98 9.48 6.97
N ALA A 156 9.29 9.45 6.70
CA ALA A 156 9.99 8.25 6.25
C ALA A 156 10.79 7.67 7.41
N VAL A 157 10.61 6.38 7.69
CA VAL A 157 11.35 5.64 8.71
C VAL A 157 12.00 4.40 8.09
N PRO A 158 13.17 3.95 8.57
CA PRO A 158 13.74 2.68 8.14
C PRO A 158 12.78 1.53 8.43
N SER A 159 12.62 0.59 7.50
CA SER A 159 11.83 -0.62 7.77
C SER A 159 12.70 -1.68 8.45
N SER A 160 13.04 -1.45 9.71
CA SER A 160 13.36 -2.54 10.66
C SER A 160 12.10 -3.20 11.22
N TYR A 161 10.92 -2.81 10.72
CA TYR A 161 9.60 -3.28 11.14
C TYR A 161 9.23 -4.62 10.47
N CYS A 162 9.73 -5.74 11.02
CA CYS A 162 9.18 -7.07 10.75
C CYS A 162 8.24 -7.58 11.85
N SER A 163 7.97 -6.79 12.90
CA SER A 163 7.00 -7.13 13.94
C SER A 163 5.85 -6.13 13.88
N GLY A 164 4.60 -6.58 13.74
CA GLY A 164 3.36 -5.79 13.64
C GLY A 164 3.04 -4.89 14.84
N GLN A 165 4.00 -4.07 15.27
CA GLN A 165 3.84 -3.01 16.25
C GLN A 165 4.11 -1.68 15.57
N LEU A 166 3.03 -0.95 15.30
CA LEU A 166 3.03 0.37 14.68
C LEU A 166 3.46 1.49 15.65
N ASP A 167 4.27 1.22 16.67
CA ASP A 167 4.69 2.23 17.66
C ASP A 167 6.20 2.50 17.60
N PRO A 168 6.62 3.65 17.02
CA PRO A 168 8.02 4.06 16.98
C PRO A 168 8.68 4.27 18.35
N GLN A 169 7.89 4.58 19.40
CA GLN A 169 8.45 4.86 20.72
C GLN A 169 8.87 3.58 21.46
N LYS A 170 8.29 2.43 21.14
CA LYS A 170 8.65 1.15 21.77
C LYS A 170 9.95 0.55 21.24
N VAL A 171 10.35 0.88 20.01
CA VAL A 171 11.56 0.32 19.37
C VAL A 171 12.84 0.93 19.93
N LEU A 172 12.80 2.18 20.40
CA LEU A 172 13.97 2.87 20.95
C LEU A 172 14.39 2.39 22.35
N GLN A 173 13.55 1.61 23.04
CA GLN A 173 13.82 1.13 24.41
C GLN A 173 14.38 -0.30 24.46
N SER A 174 14.53 -0.97 23.31
CA SER A 174 15.03 -2.35 23.23
C SER A 174 16.45 -2.47 22.67
N SER A 175 17.29 -1.43 22.84
CA SER A 175 18.73 -1.47 22.50
C SER A 175 19.60 -1.58 23.75
#